data_AF-A0A3M8D208-F1
#
_entry.id   AF-A0A3M8D208-F1
#
_cell.length_a   1.000
_cell.length_b   1.000
_cell.length_c   1.000
_cell.angle_alpha   90.00
_cell.angle_beta   90.00
_cell.angle_gamma   90.00
#
_symmetry.space_group_name_H-M   'P 1'
#
loop_
_entity.id
_entity.type
_entity.pdbx_description
1 polymer ?
#
loop_
_entity_poly.entity_id
_entity_poly.type
_entity_poly.pdbx_seq_one_letter_code
_entity_poly.pdbx_strand_id
1 'polypeptide(L)'
;MQEQVDTVIFATGYRPNVHYLSSLHALDENGTPLHKNGMSTAVDGLFYVGLPWQRSLASATLLGGGRDAKYVIKHMKNRYVK
;
A
#
# COMPACT_ATOMS: atom_id res chain seq x y z
N MET A 1 -20.87 -33.56 2.54
CA MET A 1 -20.25 -33.89 1.23
C MET A 1 -18.82 -33.41 1.30
N GLN A 2 -17.86 -34.30 1.06
CA GLN A 2 -16.46 -33.95 0.83
C GLN A 2 -16.18 -34.27 -0.64
N GLU A 3 -15.51 -33.35 -1.33
CA GLU A 3 -15.02 -33.60 -2.69
C GLU A 3 -13.55 -34.03 -2.64
N GLN A 4 -13.18 -34.98 -3.50
CA GLN A 4 -11.82 -35.46 -3.62
C GLN A 4 -11.05 -34.51 -4.55
N VAL A 5 -9.95 -33.94 -4.06
CA VAL A 5 -9.13 -32.96 -4.80
C VAL A 5 -7.67 -33.41 -4.78
N ASP A 6 -7.07 -33.55 -5.96
CA ASP A 6 -5.67 -34.02 -6.10
C ASP A 6 -4.65 -32.90 -5.86
N THR A 7 -4.98 -31.66 -6.22
CA THR A 7 -4.07 -30.51 -6.10
C THR A 7 -4.84 -29.20 -5.93
N VAL A 8 -4.33 -28.33 -5.07
CA VAL A 8 -4.85 -26.97 -4.86
C VAL A 8 -3.77 -25.96 -5.23
N ILE A 9 -4.09 -25.03 -6.13
CA ILE A 9 -3.22 -23.90 -6.48
C ILE A 9 -3.82 -22.62 -5.90
N PHE A 10 -3.08 -21.99 -4.98
CA PHE A 10 -3.50 -20.73 -4.39
C PHE A 10 -3.14 -19.56 -5.31
N ALA A 11 -4.10 -19.14 -6.13
CA ALA A 11 -4.04 -17.92 -6.93
C ALA A 11 -4.81 -16.76 -6.28
N THR A 12 -4.83 -16.71 -4.93
CA THR A 12 -5.64 -15.78 -4.12
C THR A 12 -4.98 -14.40 -3.90
N GLY A 13 -3.85 -14.14 -4.57
CA GLY A 13 -3.15 -12.86 -4.54
C GLY A 13 -2.10 -12.74 -3.44
N TYR A 14 -1.76 -11.50 -3.09
CA TYR A 14 -0.69 -11.16 -2.15
C TYR A 14 -1.13 -10.02 -1.21
N ARG A 15 -0.45 -9.90 -0.07
CA ARG A 15 -0.57 -8.75 0.83
C ARG A 15 0.66 -7.84 0.71
N PRO A 16 0.54 -6.53 0.98
CA PRO A 16 1.70 -5.65 1.03
C PRO A 16 2.74 -6.16 2.04
N ASN A 17 4.00 -6.28 1.62
CA ASN A 17 5.07 -6.68 2.52
C ASN A 17 5.59 -5.46 3.29
N VAL A 18 4.87 -5.07 4.34
CA VAL A 18 5.11 -3.81 5.09
C VAL A 18 5.32 -4.02 6.59
N HIS A 19 5.45 -5.28 7.04
CA HIS A 19 5.60 -5.60 8.48
C HIS A 19 6.82 -4.97 9.15
N TYR A 20 7.83 -4.54 8.37
CA TYR A 20 8.95 -3.78 8.90
C TYR A 20 8.54 -2.40 9.46
N LEU A 21 7.32 -1.92 9.17
CA LEU A 21 6.76 -0.67 9.69
C LEU A 21 5.96 -0.84 10.99
N SER A 22 5.81 -2.07 11.52
CA SER A 22 4.92 -2.33 12.68
C SER A 22 5.29 -1.52 13.92
N SER A 23 6.59 -1.25 14.16
CA SER A 23 7.05 -0.46 15.31
C SER A 23 6.72 1.03 15.21
N LEU A 24 6.33 1.51 14.03
CA LEU A 24 6.01 2.91 13.78
C LEU A 24 4.53 3.23 14.03
N HIS A 25 3.70 2.26 14.42
CA HIS A 25 2.23 2.42 14.50
C HIS A 25 1.62 2.86 13.16
N ALA A 26 2.26 2.47 12.06
CA ALA A 26 1.89 2.85 10.70
C ALA A 26 0.87 1.90 10.04
N LEU A 27 0.57 0.78 10.69
CA LEU A 27 -0.29 -0.29 10.18
C LEU A 27 -1.52 -0.46 11.07
N ASP A 28 -2.63 -0.92 10.49
CA ASP A 28 -3.79 -1.37 11.25
C ASP A 28 -3.58 -2.76 11.88
N GLU A 29 -4.60 -3.25 12.59
CA GLU A 29 -4.60 -4.58 13.21
C GLU A 29 -4.39 -5.74 12.23
N ASN A 30 -4.66 -5.53 10.94
CA ASN A 30 -4.50 -6.50 9.87
C ASN A 30 -3.15 -6.36 9.14
N GLY A 31 -2.28 -5.44 9.58
CA GLY A 31 -0.99 -5.15 8.95
C GLY A 31 -1.11 -4.30 7.68
N THR A 32 -2.26 -3.64 7.46
CA THR A 32 -2.50 -2.77 6.31
C THR A 32 -1.98 -1.36 6.59
N PRO A 33 -1.25 -0.72 5.66
CA PRO A 33 -0.80 0.65 5.85
C PRO A 33 -1.94 1.64 6.09
N LEU A 34 -1.85 2.42 7.17
CA LEU A 34 -2.77 3.50 7.49
C LEU A 34 -2.42 4.74 6.65
N HIS A 35 -3.17 4.97 5.57
CA HIS A 35 -2.89 6.07 4.66
C HIS A 35 -4.15 6.63 3.98
N LYS A 36 -4.01 7.85 3.45
CA LYS A 36 -4.95 8.44 2.49
C LYS A 36 -4.20 8.89 1.25
N ASN A 37 -4.49 8.28 0.10
CA ASN A 37 -3.83 8.59 -1.18
C ASN A 37 -2.28 8.52 -1.18
N GLY A 38 -1.69 7.71 -0.30
CA GLY A 38 -0.23 7.59 -0.14
C GLY A 38 0.37 8.45 0.97
N MET A 39 -0.38 9.32 1.64
CA MET A 39 0.09 10.02 2.83
C MET A 39 -0.30 9.24 4.07
N SER A 40 0.66 8.96 4.96
CA SER A 40 0.36 8.30 6.23
C SER A 40 -0.58 9.14 7.08
N THR A 41 -1.56 8.48 7.69
CA THR A 41 -2.49 9.12 8.64
C THR A 41 -2.05 8.95 10.09
N ALA A 42 -1.06 8.10 10.35
CA ALA A 42 -0.59 7.77 11.70
C ALA A 42 0.82 8.30 12.00
N VAL A 43 1.66 8.47 10.97
CA VAL A 43 3.07 8.87 11.13
C VAL A 43 3.39 10.02 10.20
N ASP A 44 3.66 11.20 10.78
CA ASP A 44 4.08 12.36 10.01
C ASP A 44 5.41 12.09 9.28
N GLY A 45 5.45 12.45 8.00
CA GLY A 45 6.64 12.28 7.15
C GLY A 45 6.78 10.88 6.53
N LEU A 46 5.88 9.94 6.85
CA LEU A 46 5.80 8.65 6.18
C LEU A 46 4.85 8.72 4.98
N PHE A 47 5.28 8.16 3.86
CA PHE A 47 4.53 8.11 2.62
C PHE A 47 4.64 6.74 1.96
N TYR A 48 3.63 6.40 1.16
CA TYR A 48 3.50 5.12 0.47
C TYR A 48 3.29 5.34 -1.02
N VAL A 49 3.83 4.44 -1.84
CA VAL A 49 3.65 4.44 -3.29
C VAL A 49 3.51 3.01 -3.78
N GLY A 50 2.61 2.79 -4.73
CA GLY A 50 2.44 1.49 -5.39
C GLY A 50 1.54 0.51 -4.64
N LEU A 51 0.82 0.94 -3.60
CA LEU A 51 -0.11 0.06 -2.90
C LEU A 51 -1.32 -0.26 -3.80
N PRO A 52 -1.88 -1.49 -3.71
CA PRO A 52 -3.15 -1.81 -4.36
C PRO A 52 -4.23 -0.81 -3.93
N TRP A 53 -4.98 -0.28 -4.89
CA TRP A 53 -6.05 0.70 -4.65
C TRP A 53 -5.61 1.97 -3.90
N GLN A 54 -4.32 2.31 -3.88
CA GLN A 54 -3.81 3.48 -3.17
C GLN A 54 -4.54 4.78 -3.55
N ARG A 55 -4.70 4.98 -4.86
CA ARG A 55 -5.46 6.09 -5.48
C ARG A 55 -6.33 5.61 -6.64
N SER A 56 -5.97 4.51 -7.27
CA SER A 56 -6.71 3.90 -8.37
C SER A 56 -6.41 2.40 -8.46
N LEU A 57 -7.19 1.65 -9.22
CA LEU A 57 -6.90 0.24 -9.52
C LEU A 57 -5.49 0.06 -10.14
N ALA A 58 -5.03 1.04 -10.91
CA ALA A 58 -3.73 0.97 -11.58
C ALA A 58 -2.54 1.23 -10.62
N SER A 59 -2.76 1.62 -9.36
CA SER A 59 -1.71 2.06 -8.44
C SER A 59 -0.57 1.04 -8.27
N ALA A 60 -0.88 -0.26 -8.22
CA ALA A 60 0.10 -1.34 -8.09
C ALA A 60 0.64 -1.85 -9.45
N THR A 61 0.50 -1.07 -10.52
CA THR A 61 1.02 -1.41 -11.87
C THR A 61 2.17 -0.49 -12.25
N LEU A 62 3.00 -0.95 -13.19
CA LEU A 62 4.12 -0.15 -13.72
C LEU A 62 3.65 1.23 -14.26
N LEU A 63 2.49 1.28 -14.92
CA LEU A 63 1.96 2.52 -15.49
C LEU A 63 1.28 3.43 -14.45
N GLY A 64 0.67 2.86 -13.41
CA GLY A 64 -0.05 3.65 -12.40
C GLY A 64 0.83 4.13 -11.26
N GLY A 65 1.83 3.35 -10.83
CA GLY A 65 2.70 3.70 -9.70
C GLY A 65 3.42 5.04 -9.89
N GLY A 66 3.85 5.36 -11.11
CA GLY A 66 4.47 6.65 -11.42
C GLY A 66 3.54 7.86 -11.21
N ARG A 67 2.24 7.72 -11.45
CA ARG A 67 1.25 8.78 -11.19
C ARG A 67 1.04 9.00 -9.71
N ASP A 68 1.14 7.94 -8.91
CA ASP A 68 1.04 8.02 -7.45
C ASP A 68 2.29 8.61 -6.83
N ALA A 69 3.48 8.22 -7.32
CA ALA A 69 4.74 8.84 -6.91
C ALA A 69 4.72 10.36 -7.14
N LYS A 70 4.31 10.81 -8.34
CA LYS A 70 4.18 12.25 -8.65
C LYS A 70 3.22 12.97 -7.70
N TYR A 71 2.09 12.34 -7.37
CA TYR A 71 1.12 12.91 -6.45
C TYR A 71 1.68 13.02 -5.03
N VAL A 72 2.29 11.95 -4.52
CA VAL A 72 2.89 11.90 -3.17
C VAL A 72 4.00 12.94 -3.04
N ILE A 73 4.92 13.02 -4.01
CA ILE A 73 6.01 14.01 -3.98
C ILE A 73 5.48 15.45 -4.00
N LYS A 74 4.43 15.74 -4.78
CA LYS A 74 3.80 17.07 -4.78
C LYS A 74 3.28 17.45 -3.39
N HIS A 75 2.62 16.52 -2.69
CA HIS A 75 2.08 16.77 -1.35
C HIS A 75 3.19 16.85 -0.29
N MET A 76 4.21 15.98 -0.40
CA MET A 76 5.37 16.00 0.48
C MET A 76 6.12 17.33 0.39
N LYS A 77 6.42 17.80 -0.83
CA LYS A 77 7.11 19.09 -1.05
C LYS A 77 6.36 20.23 -0.39
N ASN A 78 5.06 20.37 -0.67
CA ASN A 78 4.23 21.43 -0.08
C ASN A 78 4.26 21.47 1.46
N ARG A 79 4.54 20.33 2.13
CA ARG A 79 4.55 20.22 3.59
C ARG A 79 5.95 20.32 4.20
N TYR A 80 6.98 19.84 3.51
CA TYR A 80 8.32 19.62 4.11
C TYR A 80 9.48 20.27 3.36
N VAL A 81 9.29 20.70 2.11
CA VAL A 81 10.34 21.29 1.28
C VAL A 81 9.84 22.62 0.75
N LYS A 82 10.33 23.71 1.34
CA LYS A 82 10.14 25.06 0.79
C LYS A 82 10.90 25.22 -0.52
#